data_AF-A0A5C6YXX4-F1
#
_entry.id   AF-A0A5C6YXX4-F1
#
_cell.length_a   1.000
_cell.length_b   1.000
_cell.length_c   1.000
_cell.angle_alpha   90.00
_cell.angle_beta   90.00
_cell.angle_gamma   90.00
#
_symmetry.space_group_name_H-M   'P 1'
#
loop_
_entity.id
_entity.type
_entity.pdbx_description
1 polymer ?
#
loop_
_entity_poly.entity_id
_entity_poly.type
_entity_poly.pdbx_seq_one_letter_code
_entity_poly.pdbx_strand_id
1 'polypeptide(L)'
;MKMRRHIKVLALIMMIGISSTAYTQAIYKIEDNNNVSMKLTGTSTMHDWEMDATRAKGEAQFMFDASNEGALTSMKLLTYTLEVKALKSDSQGLNNNAYKALNTDKYKYINYKLASAILSPEKGGYLAQTKGKLTIAGVTKDIAMDIHLIVNNNSITCKGSHQLKMTDYNVEPPSFMFGAMTTGDATKLSFEVTYSKQNEG
;
A
#
# COMPACT_ATOMS: atom_id res chain seq x y z
N MET A 1 62.92 32.24 -46.91
CA MET A 1 61.70 31.44 -47.17
C MET A 1 61.27 30.80 -45.84
N LYS A 2 60.17 31.27 -45.26
CA LYS A 2 59.65 30.85 -43.95
C LYS A 2 59.03 29.45 -44.06
N MET A 3 59.34 28.55 -43.13
CA MET A 3 58.33 27.60 -42.65
C MET A 3 58.68 27.09 -41.24
N ARG A 4 58.11 27.75 -40.22
CA ARG A 4 57.96 27.19 -38.86
C ARG A 4 56.82 26.18 -38.93
N ARG A 5 57.05 24.90 -38.61
CA ARG A 5 55.96 23.94 -38.34
C ARG A 5 55.95 23.60 -36.85
N HIS A 6 55.00 24.22 -36.17
CA HIS A 6 54.58 23.87 -34.82
C HIS A 6 53.94 22.48 -34.83
N ILE A 7 54.58 21.50 -34.21
CA ILE A 7 53.94 20.23 -33.87
C ILE A 7 53.13 20.51 -32.60
N LYS A 8 51.87 20.91 -32.76
CA LYS A 8 50.88 20.86 -31.69
C LYS A 8 50.27 19.46 -31.71
N VAL A 9 50.70 18.61 -30.78
CA VAL A 9 50.04 17.33 -30.50
C VAL A 9 48.67 17.65 -29.90
N LEU A 10 47.63 17.54 -30.72
CA LEU A 10 46.24 17.67 -30.28
C LEU A 10 45.76 16.27 -29.88
N ALA A 11 45.84 15.93 -28.60
CA ALA A 11 45.24 14.73 -28.05
C ALA A 11 43.72 14.91 -28.04
N LEU A 12 43.04 14.35 -29.05
CA LEU A 12 41.59 14.28 -29.11
C LEU A 12 41.13 13.15 -28.17
N ILE A 13 40.83 13.51 -26.91
CA ILE A 13 40.16 12.61 -25.97
C ILE A 13 38.71 12.47 -26.45
N MET A 14 38.41 11.34 -27.11
CA MET A 14 37.05 10.96 -27.49
C MET A 14 36.30 10.55 -26.22
N MET A 15 35.63 11.52 -25.60
CA MET A 15 34.74 11.29 -24.47
C MET A 15 33.47 10.62 -25.02
N ILE A 16 33.47 9.28 -25.05
CA ILE A 16 32.28 8.49 -25.34
C ILE A 16 31.34 8.69 -24.14
N GLY A 17 30.38 9.59 -24.31
CA GLY A 17 29.29 9.77 -23.36
C GLY A 17 28.44 8.49 -23.33
N ILE A 18 28.63 7.68 -22.30
CA ILE A 18 27.69 6.61 -21.97
C ILE A 18 26.45 7.33 -21.42
N SER A 19 25.50 7.60 -22.30
CA SER A 19 24.16 8.02 -21.92
C SER A 19 23.48 6.82 -21.27
N SER A 20 23.67 6.63 -19.96
CA SER A 20 22.83 5.71 -19.20
C SER A 20 21.43 6.31 -19.20
N THR A 21 20.55 5.78 -20.04
CA THR A 21 19.11 5.99 -19.91
C THR A 21 18.69 5.32 -18.61
N ALA A 22 18.73 6.09 -17.51
CA ALA A 22 18.08 5.72 -16.27
C ALA A 22 16.59 5.69 -16.56
N TYR A 23 16.03 4.51 -16.79
CA TYR A 23 14.58 4.33 -16.75
C TYR A 23 14.13 4.67 -15.34
N THR A 24 13.51 5.84 -15.16
CA THR A 24 12.84 6.19 -13.91
C THR A 24 11.80 5.12 -13.63
N GLN A 25 11.86 4.55 -12.43
CA GLN A 25 10.83 3.63 -11.95
C GLN A 25 9.56 4.45 -11.72
N ALA A 26 8.50 4.14 -12.48
CA ALA A 26 7.25 4.86 -12.38
C ALA A 26 6.64 4.69 -10.98
N ILE A 27 6.29 5.81 -10.35
CA ILE A 27 5.57 5.83 -9.08
C ILE A 27 4.08 5.77 -9.38
N TYR A 28 3.38 4.91 -8.66
CA TYR A 28 1.93 4.80 -8.69
C TYR A 28 1.37 5.33 -7.38
N LYS A 29 0.24 6.05 -7.40
CA LYS A 29 -0.40 6.60 -6.21
C LYS A 29 -1.90 6.33 -6.19
N ILE A 30 -2.47 6.32 -5.00
CA ILE A 30 -3.93 6.42 -4.83
C ILE A 30 -4.33 7.87 -5.17
N GLU A 31 -4.90 8.08 -6.35
CA GLU A 31 -5.29 9.42 -6.85
C GLU A 31 -6.67 9.85 -6.37
N ASP A 32 -7.63 8.93 -6.39
CA ASP A 32 -9.02 9.16 -5.98
C ASP A 32 -9.41 8.17 -4.88
N ASN A 33 -10.09 8.65 -3.83
CA ASN A 33 -10.61 7.79 -2.78
C ASN A 33 -11.81 6.95 -3.25
N ASN A 34 -12.47 7.30 -4.36
CA ASN A 34 -13.47 6.43 -4.99
C ASN A 34 -12.86 5.11 -5.49
N ASN A 35 -11.54 5.09 -5.70
CA ASN A 35 -10.78 3.90 -6.08
C ASN A 35 -10.30 3.08 -4.88
N VAL A 36 -10.80 3.38 -3.69
CA VAL A 36 -10.53 2.68 -2.43
C VAL A 36 -11.82 2.06 -1.95
N SER A 37 -11.92 0.74 -2.05
CA SER A 37 -12.95 -0.06 -1.39
C SER A 37 -12.29 -0.88 -0.31
N MET A 38 -12.50 -0.55 0.96
CA MET A 38 -11.92 -1.28 2.07
C MET A 38 -12.94 -1.38 3.20
N LYS A 39 -13.26 -2.61 3.58
CA LYS A 39 -14.27 -2.94 4.58
C LYS A 39 -13.63 -3.73 5.72
N LEU A 40 -13.80 -3.23 6.92
CA LEU A 40 -13.43 -3.89 8.17
C LEU A 40 -14.68 -4.49 8.79
N THR A 41 -14.68 -5.80 9.04
CA THR A 41 -15.80 -6.49 9.71
C THR A 41 -15.36 -7.14 11.00
N GLY A 42 -16.29 -7.29 11.93
CA GLY A 42 -16.10 -8.04 13.15
C GLY A 42 -17.43 -8.42 13.79
N THR A 43 -17.35 -9.12 14.92
CA THR A 43 -18.53 -9.64 15.61
C THR A 43 -18.78 -8.90 16.92
N SER A 44 -19.99 -8.99 17.45
CA SER A 44 -20.30 -8.63 18.84
C SER A 44 -21.36 -9.58 19.40
N THR A 45 -21.59 -9.54 20.71
CA THR A 45 -22.65 -10.35 21.34
C THR A 45 -24.05 -9.99 20.88
N MET A 46 -24.26 -8.79 20.31
CA MET A 46 -25.57 -8.33 19.84
C MET A 46 -25.76 -8.54 18.33
N HIS A 47 -24.85 -8.03 17.52
CA HIS A 47 -24.85 -8.18 16.06
C HIS A 47 -23.45 -8.00 15.47
N ASP A 48 -23.22 -8.57 14.30
CA ASP A 48 -22.01 -8.31 13.52
C ASP A 48 -21.97 -6.86 13.05
N TRP A 49 -20.77 -6.33 12.87
CA TRP A 49 -20.57 -4.94 12.49
C TRP A 49 -19.60 -4.81 11.34
N GLU A 50 -19.75 -3.71 10.60
CA GLU A 50 -18.87 -3.35 9.50
C GLU A 50 -18.55 -1.86 9.50
N MET A 51 -17.37 -1.52 9.00
CA MET A 51 -16.92 -0.15 8.78
C MET A 51 -16.19 -0.05 7.44
N ASP A 52 -16.49 0.97 6.65
CA ASP A 52 -15.82 1.29 5.40
C ASP A 52 -14.76 2.38 5.60
N ALA A 53 -13.60 2.20 4.95
CA ALA A 53 -12.55 3.20 4.90
C ALA A 53 -12.74 4.12 3.69
N THR A 54 -13.03 5.39 3.95
CA THR A 54 -13.40 6.37 2.90
C THR A 54 -12.25 7.28 2.46
N ARG A 55 -11.10 7.22 3.15
CA ARG A 55 -9.94 8.05 2.82
C ARG A 55 -8.63 7.36 3.09
N ALA A 56 -7.86 7.14 2.04
CA ALA A 56 -6.54 6.56 2.13
C ALA A 56 -5.54 7.25 1.19
N LYS A 57 -4.27 7.09 1.50
CA LYS A 57 -3.16 7.51 0.64
C LYS A 57 -2.19 6.34 0.54
N GLY A 58 -1.47 6.28 -0.57
CA GLY A 58 -0.51 5.22 -0.77
C GLY A 58 0.31 5.47 -2.01
N GLU A 59 1.52 4.93 -1.99
CA GLU A 59 2.44 4.91 -3.11
C GLU A 59 2.93 3.48 -3.35
N ALA A 60 3.09 3.14 -4.62
CA ALA A 60 3.62 1.86 -5.05
C ALA A 60 4.61 2.02 -6.19
N GLN A 61 5.55 1.09 -6.30
CA GLN A 61 6.51 1.01 -7.41
C GLN A 61 6.55 -0.41 -7.93
N PHE A 62 6.20 -0.54 -9.21
CA PHE A 62 6.12 -1.79 -9.94
C PHE A 62 7.15 -1.78 -11.07
N MET A 63 7.82 -2.91 -11.27
CA MET A 63 8.78 -3.08 -12.37
C MET A 63 8.19 -4.01 -13.42
N PHE A 64 8.28 -3.59 -14.68
CA PHE A 64 7.78 -4.32 -15.83
C PHE A 64 8.95 -4.69 -16.75
N ASP A 65 8.89 -5.89 -17.32
CA ASP A 65 9.84 -6.33 -18.34
C ASP A 65 9.38 -5.83 -19.71
N ALA A 66 10.12 -4.86 -20.26
CA ALA A 66 9.84 -4.31 -21.58
C ALA A 66 10.08 -5.32 -22.72
N SER A 67 10.85 -6.38 -22.49
CA SER A 67 11.15 -7.41 -23.49
C SER A 67 10.14 -8.55 -23.52
N ASN A 68 9.34 -8.70 -22.47
CA ASN A 68 8.36 -9.77 -22.30
C ASN A 68 6.94 -9.20 -22.18
N GLU A 69 6.46 -8.54 -23.24
CA GLU A 69 5.08 -8.02 -23.34
C GLU A 69 4.64 -7.09 -22.20
N GLY A 70 5.58 -6.49 -21.46
CA GLY A 70 5.25 -5.68 -20.29
C GLY A 70 4.84 -6.51 -19.07
N ALA A 71 5.36 -7.73 -18.92
CA ALA A 71 5.09 -8.57 -17.75
C ALA A 71 5.55 -7.92 -16.45
N LEU A 72 4.72 -7.98 -15.40
CA LEU A 72 5.09 -7.50 -14.07
C LEU A 72 6.13 -8.44 -13.45
N THR A 73 7.31 -7.90 -13.10
CA THR A 73 8.44 -8.68 -12.58
C THR A 73 8.71 -8.49 -11.10
N SER A 74 8.47 -7.28 -10.57
CA SER A 74 8.62 -7.04 -9.13
C SER A 74 7.81 -5.87 -8.62
N MET A 75 7.56 -5.88 -7.30
CA MET A 75 6.97 -4.79 -6.54
C MET A 75 7.99 -4.35 -5.50
N LYS A 76 8.55 -3.14 -5.67
CA LYS A 76 9.64 -2.61 -4.83
C LYS A 76 9.13 -1.78 -3.66
N LEU A 77 8.00 -1.13 -3.86
CA LEU A 77 7.33 -0.30 -2.87
C LEU A 77 5.84 -0.60 -2.90
N LEU A 78 5.24 -0.68 -1.72
CA LEU A 78 3.80 -0.54 -1.52
C LEU A 78 3.60 0.05 -0.14
N THR A 79 2.91 1.17 -0.07
CA THR A 79 2.54 1.86 1.16
C THR A 79 1.05 2.13 1.14
N TYR A 80 0.42 2.01 2.31
CA TYR A 80 -0.97 2.36 2.50
C TYR A 80 -1.12 3.06 3.84
N THR A 81 -1.77 4.21 3.84
CA THR A 81 -2.02 5.04 5.01
C THR A 81 -3.51 5.38 5.04
N LEU A 82 -4.19 4.85 6.05
CA LEU A 82 -5.60 5.10 6.34
C LEU A 82 -5.70 6.14 7.46
N GLU A 83 -6.46 7.20 7.23
CA GLU A 83 -6.88 8.09 8.31
C GLU A 83 -7.95 7.38 9.14
N VAL A 84 -7.70 7.14 10.43
CA VAL A 84 -8.60 6.33 11.26
C VAL A 84 -10.00 6.94 11.36
N LYS A 85 -10.11 8.27 11.39
CA LYS A 85 -11.40 8.99 11.41
C LYS A 85 -12.19 8.87 10.10
N ALA A 86 -11.59 8.33 9.04
CA ALA A 86 -12.25 8.01 7.79
C ALA A 86 -12.86 6.59 7.77
N LEU A 87 -12.67 5.79 8.82
CA LEU A 87 -13.47 4.59 9.07
C LEU A 87 -14.89 5.02 9.47
N LYS A 88 -15.88 4.61 8.69
CA LYS A 88 -17.28 4.98 8.87
C LYS A 88 -18.19 3.76 8.78
N SER A 89 -19.22 3.76 9.60
CA SER A 89 -20.36 2.86 9.55
C SER A 89 -21.64 3.68 9.63
N ASP A 90 -22.77 3.03 9.42
CA ASP A 90 -24.10 3.60 9.60
C ASP A 90 -24.40 3.95 11.07
N SER A 91 -23.60 3.45 12.02
CA SER A 91 -23.75 3.73 13.45
C SER A 91 -22.70 4.73 13.94
N GLN A 92 -23.13 5.94 14.29
CA GLN A 92 -22.23 6.93 14.90
C GLN A 92 -21.66 6.44 16.25
N GLY A 93 -22.39 5.60 16.97
CA GLY A 93 -21.92 4.96 18.20
C GLY A 93 -20.73 4.03 17.93
N LEU A 94 -20.85 3.17 16.91
CA LEU A 94 -19.75 2.29 16.49
C LEU A 94 -18.52 3.09 16.04
N ASN A 95 -18.73 4.14 15.24
CA ASN A 95 -17.67 5.04 14.80
C ASN A 95 -16.88 5.60 16.01
N ASN A 96 -17.60 6.16 16.99
CA ASN A 96 -16.98 6.74 18.19
C ASN A 96 -16.24 5.68 19.03
N ASN A 97 -16.78 4.47 19.14
CA ASN A 97 -16.15 3.38 19.87
C ASN A 97 -14.83 2.95 19.21
N ALA A 98 -14.83 2.78 17.88
CA ALA A 98 -13.62 2.48 17.12
C ALA A 98 -12.55 3.57 17.30
N TYR A 99 -12.93 4.85 17.25
CA TYR A 99 -11.98 5.96 17.40
C TYR A 99 -11.37 6.05 18.80
N LYS A 100 -12.14 5.71 19.83
CA LYS A 100 -11.64 5.61 21.21
C LYS A 100 -10.71 4.43 21.38
N ALA A 101 -11.12 3.24 20.92
CA ALA A 101 -10.30 2.02 21.00
C ALA A 101 -8.96 2.17 20.29
N LEU A 102 -8.94 2.84 19.13
CA LEU A 102 -7.72 3.10 18.36
C LEU A 102 -6.92 4.32 18.86
N ASN A 103 -7.40 5.01 19.90
CA ASN A 103 -6.79 6.21 20.48
C ASN A 103 -6.43 7.26 19.41
N THR A 104 -7.43 7.69 18.63
CA THR A 104 -7.24 8.59 17.48
C THR A 104 -6.71 9.99 17.83
N ASP A 105 -6.79 10.39 19.09
CA ASP A 105 -6.19 11.64 19.57
C ASP A 105 -4.66 11.57 19.50
N LYS A 106 -4.08 10.39 19.74
CA LYS A 106 -2.64 10.13 19.62
C LYS A 106 -2.25 9.51 18.28
N TYR A 107 -3.03 8.56 17.78
CA TYR A 107 -2.70 7.76 16.59
C TYR A 107 -3.73 8.01 15.48
N LYS A 108 -3.44 8.99 14.63
CA LYS A 108 -4.37 9.42 13.56
C LYS A 108 -4.42 8.48 12.36
N TYR A 109 -3.40 7.63 12.18
CA TYR A 109 -3.20 6.84 10.98
C TYR A 109 -2.91 5.37 11.29
N ILE A 110 -3.47 4.49 10.46
CA ILE A 110 -3.03 3.11 10.30
C ILE A 110 -2.13 3.04 9.08
N ASN A 111 -0.98 2.37 9.18
CA ASN A 111 0.02 2.34 8.12
C ASN A 111 0.45 0.93 7.78
N TYR A 112 0.51 0.61 6.50
CA TYR A 112 1.17 -0.57 5.97
C TYR A 112 2.38 -0.14 5.11
N LYS A 113 3.50 -0.84 5.28
CA LYS A 113 4.69 -0.69 4.44
C LYS A 113 5.24 -2.05 4.04
N LEU A 114 5.37 -2.26 2.74
CA LEU A 114 5.98 -3.45 2.18
C LEU A 114 7.44 -3.61 2.63
N ALA A 115 7.82 -4.84 2.96
CA ALA A 115 9.21 -5.24 3.19
C ALA A 115 9.72 -6.11 2.03
N SER A 116 8.90 -7.05 1.55
CA SER A 116 9.23 -7.91 0.41
C SER A 116 7.97 -8.43 -0.27
N ALA A 117 8.04 -8.73 -1.56
CA ALA A 117 7.00 -9.41 -2.31
C ALA A 117 7.58 -10.49 -3.21
N ILE A 118 6.90 -11.63 -3.30
CA ILE A 118 7.13 -12.64 -4.33
C ILE A 118 5.93 -12.59 -5.26
N LEU A 119 6.19 -12.40 -6.56
CA LEU A 119 5.15 -12.32 -7.59
C LEU A 119 5.08 -13.62 -8.37
N SER A 120 3.87 -14.10 -8.63
CA SER A 120 3.60 -15.22 -9.52
C SER A 120 2.41 -14.90 -10.43
N PRO A 121 2.45 -15.25 -11.73
CA PRO A 121 1.30 -15.09 -12.60
C PRO A 121 0.06 -15.85 -12.08
N GLU A 122 -1.12 -15.28 -12.25
CA GLU A 122 -2.40 -15.95 -11.97
C GLU A 122 -3.45 -15.59 -13.04
N LYS A 123 -4.62 -16.24 -13.00
CA LYS A 123 -5.69 -15.94 -13.97
C LYS A 123 -6.18 -14.50 -13.79
N GLY A 124 -5.95 -13.66 -14.80
CA GLY A 124 -6.40 -12.27 -14.81
C GLY A 124 -5.45 -11.28 -14.13
N GLY A 125 -4.22 -11.70 -13.78
CA GLY A 125 -3.27 -10.82 -13.10
C GLY A 125 -2.06 -11.54 -12.52
N TYR A 126 -1.64 -11.10 -11.33
CA TYR A 126 -0.54 -11.68 -10.57
C TYR A 126 -0.93 -11.85 -9.10
N LEU A 127 -0.53 -12.96 -8.49
CA LEU A 127 -0.53 -13.11 -7.05
C LEU A 127 0.76 -12.50 -6.48
N ALA A 128 0.63 -11.59 -5.53
CA ALA A 128 1.71 -11.05 -4.74
C ALA A 128 1.65 -11.58 -3.31
N GLN A 129 2.58 -12.46 -2.97
CA GLN A 129 2.79 -12.92 -1.59
C GLN A 129 3.69 -11.91 -0.88
N THR A 130 3.09 -11.07 -0.04
CA THR A 130 3.77 -9.94 0.59
C THR A 130 4.16 -10.24 2.03
N LYS A 131 5.28 -9.67 2.46
CA LYS A 131 5.62 -9.46 3.87
C LYS A 131 5.79 -7.96 4.08
N GLY A 132 5.20 -7.44 5.14
CA GLY A 132 5.24 -6.00 5.41
C GLY A 132 4.99 -5.68 6.87
N LYS A 133 5.15 -4.40 7.22
CA LYS A 133 4.93 -3.85 8.54
C LYS A 133 3.57 -3.17 8.59
N LEU A 134 2.66 -3.67 9.42
CA LEU A 134 1.37 -3.05 9.72
C LEU A 134 1.45 -2.36 11.08
N THR A 135 1.10 -1.08 11.13
CA THR A 135 1.07 -0.26 12.35
C THR A 135 -0.35 0.16 12.67
N ILE A 136 -0.84 -0.24 13.84
CA ILE A 136 -2.18 0.12 14.37
C ILE A 136 -2.00 0.57 15.82
N ALA A 137 -2.61 1.71 16.18
CA ALA A 137 -2.55 2.28 17.54
C ALA A 137 -1.13 2.39 18.12
N GLY A 138 -0.13 2.67 17.26
CA GLY A 138 1.28 2.80 17.64
C GLY A 138 2.04 1.48 17.77
N VAL A 139 1.39 0.33 17.67
CA VAL A 139 2.04 -1.00 17.66
C VAL A 139 2.31 -1.44 16.23
N THR A 140 3.53 -1.87 15.94
CA THR A 140 3.92 -2.40 14.63
C THR A 140 4.07 -3.91 14.68
N LYS A 141 3.50 -4.62 13.71
CA LYS A 141 3.66 -6.07 13.51
C LYS A 141 4.14 -6.36 12.10
N ASP A 142 4.97 -7.39 11.98
CA ASP A 142 5.28 -7.98 10.69
C ASP A 142 4.14 -8.93 10.31
N ILE A 143 3.53 -8.70 9.15
CA ILE A 143 2.42 -9.49 8.63
C ILE A 143 2.74 -10.04 7.24
N ALA A 144 2.10 -11.15 6.91
CA ALA A 144 2.09 -11.70 5.55
C ALA A 144 0.67 -11.62 4.97
N MET A 145 0.57 -11.24 3.70
CA MET A 145 -0.70 -11.14 2.98
C MET A 145 -0.54 -11.56 1.53
N ASP A 146 -1.53 -12.28 1.04
CA ASP A 146 -1.72 -12.55 -0.38
C ASP A 146 -2.54 -11.42 -1.00
N ILE A 147 -2.01 -10.81 -2.07
CA ILE A 147 -2.63 -9.69 -2.78
C ILE A 147 -2.73 -10.04 -4.26
N HIS A 148 -3.95 -10.06 -4.78
CA HIS A 148 -4.22 -10.22 -6.20
C HIS A 148 -4.03 -8.87 -6.91
N LEU A 149 -3.17 -8.85 -7.91
CA LEU A 149 -2.81 -7.66 -8.69
C LEU A 149 -3.40 -7.75 -10.09
N ILE A 150 -4.28 -6.83 -10.44
CA ILE A 150 -4.82 -6.69 -11.80
C ILE A 150 -4.11 -5.52 -12.45
N VAL A 151 -3.32 -5.79 -13.49
CA VAL A 151 -2.62 -4.78 -14.26
C VAL A 151 -3.58 -4.21 -15.30
N ASN A 152 -3.85 -2.92 -15.23
CA ASN A 152 -4.56 -2.14 -16.24
C ASN A 152 -3.57 -1.22 -16.96
N ASN A 153 -4.00 -0.53 -18.02
CA ASN A 153 -3.11 0.30 -18.84
C ASN A 153 -2.23 1.28 -18.03
N ASN A 154 -2.85 2.13 -17.20
CA ASN A 154 -2.16 3.15 -16.40
C ASN A 154 -2.39 2.98 -14.89
N SER A 155 -2.89 1.83 -14.46
CA SER A 155 -3.18 1.60 -13.04
C SER A 155 -3.07 0.13 -12.68
N ILE A 156 -2.89 -0.16 -11.40
CA ILE A 156 -2.87 -1.52 -10.87
C ILE A 156 -3.85 -1.59 -9.71
N THR A 157 -4.77 -2.55 -9.79
CA THR A 157 -5.75 -2.81 -8.74
C THR A 157 -5.24 -3.93 -7.85
N CYS A 158 -5.12 -3.65 -6.56
CA CYS A 158 -4.68 -4.58 -5.52
C CYS A 158 -5.90 -5.06 -4.72
N LYS A 159 -6.18 -6.37 -4.73
CA LYS A 159 -7.29 -6.97 -3.99
C LYS A 159 -6.80 -7.99 -2.98
N GLY A 160 -7.43 -8.07 -1.82
CA GLY A 160 -7.07 -9.07 -0.82
C GLY A 160 -7.92 -9.01 0.43
N SER A 161 -7.60 -9.88 1.38
CA SER A 161 -8.15 -9.80 2.72
C SER A 161 -7.16 -10.27 3.77
N HIS A 162 -7.28 -9.77 4.99
CA HIS A 162 -6.43 -10.12 6.10
C HIS A 162 -7.24 -10.22 7.39
N GLN A 163 -7.05 -11.30 8.13
CA GLN A 163 -7.63 -11.45 9.46
C GLN A 163 -6.65 -10.92 10.50
N LEU A 164 -7.15 -10.14 11.45
CA LEU A 164 -6.35 -9.53 12.51
C LEU A 164 -7.09 -9.58 13.84
N LYS A 165 -6.34 -9.57 14.94
CA LYS A 165 -6.89 -9.43 16.29
C LYS A 165 -6.59 -8.04 16.84
N MET A 166 -7.54 -7.46 17.56
CA MET A 166 -7.33 -6.15 18.20
C MET A 166 -6.23 -6.25 19.26
N THR A 167 -6.24 -7.34 20.02
CA THR A 167 -5.29 -7.60 21.11
C THR A 167 -3.84 -7.70 20.64
N ASP A 168 -3.59 -8.17 19.40
CA ASP A 168 -2.24 -8.20 18.82
C ASP A 168 -1.60 -6.80 18.74
N TYR A 169 -2.43 -5.75 18.66
CA TYR A 169 -2.02 -4.36 18.58
C TYR A 169 -2.25 -3.58 19.88
N ASN A 170 -2.44 -4.27 21.01
CA ASN A 170 -2.79 -3.69 22.30
C ASN A 170 -4.05 -2.81 22.25
N VAL A 171 -4.99 -3.14 21.36
CA VAL A 171 -6.31 -2.54 21.30
C VAL A 171 -7.25 -3.48 22.04
N GLU A 172 -7.82 -3.00 23.16
CA GLU A 172 -8.79 -3.78 23.90
C GLU A 172 -10.14 -3.79 23.16
N PRO A 173 -10.74 -4.97 22.90
CA PRO A 173 -12.07 -5.04 22.32
C PRO A 173 -13.08 -4.29 23.21
N PRO A 174 -13.90 -3.38 22.65
CA PRO A 174 -14.88 -2.64 23.42
C PRO A 174 -15.85 -3.56 24.19
N SER A 175 -16.21 -3.12 25.40
CA SER A 175 -17.12 -3.82 26.30
C SER A 175 -18.07 -2.84 26.96
N PHE A 176 -19.34 -3.21 27.08
CA PHE A 176 -20.42 -2.40 27.63
C PHE A 176 -21.24 -3.19 28.65
N MET A 177 -22.03 -2.46 29.45
CA MET A 177 -22.91 -3.06 30.48
C MET A 177 -22.17 -4.04 31.41
N PHE A 178 -21.02 -3.62 31.93
CA PHE A 178 -20.18 -4.45 32.81
C PHE A 178 -19.78 -5.81 32.20
N GLY A 179 -19.62 -5.88 30.87
CA GLY A 179 -19.22 -7.09 30.16
C GLY A 179 -20.36 -7.91 29.58
N ALA A 180 -21.63 -7.50 29.78
CA ALA A 180 -22.76 -8.18 29.15
C ALA A 180 -22.79 -8.01 27.62
N MET A 181 -22.18 -6.94 27.09
CA MET A 181 -21.98 -6.77 25.66
C MET A 181 -20.51 -6.60 25.33
N THR A 182 -19.98 -7.41 24.43
CA THR A 182 -18.56 -7.38 24.04
C THR A 182 -18.39 -7.46 22.53
N THR A 183 -17.36 -6.80 22.05
CA THR A 183 -16.87 -6.95 20.68
C THR A 183 -15.92 -8.14 20.59
N GLY A 184 -16.05 -8.95 19.53
CA GLY A 184 -15.12 -10.01 19.23
C GLY A 184 -13.73 -9.46 18.91
N ASP A 185 -12.68 -10.15 19.38
CA ASP A 185 -11.30 -9.73 19.17
C ASP A 185 -10.85 -9.88 17.71
N ALA A 186 -11.35 -10.91 17.02
CA ALA A 186 -11.04 -11.15 15.61
C ALA A 186 -11.83 -10.20 14.71
N THR A 187 -11.12 -9.60 13.76
CA THR A 187 -11.69 -8.76 12.72
C THR A 187 -11.10 -9.15 11.36
N LYS A 188 -11.81 -8.83 10.28
CA LYS A 188 -11.38 -9.09 8.91
C LYS A 188 -11.36 -7.80 8.12
N LEU A 189 -10.21 -7.51 7.52
CA LEU A 189 -10.06 -6.45 6.54
C LEU A 189 -10.20 -7.06 5.14
N SER A 190 -11.10 -6.55 4.32
CA SER A 190 -11.18 -6.85 2.89
C SER A 190 -10.93 -5.57 2.11
N PHE A 191 -10.15 -5.63 1.04
CA PHE A 191 -9.75 -4.45 0.30
C PHE A 191 -9.64 -4.68 -1.20
N GLU A 192 -9.94 -3.62 -1.94
CA GLU A 192 -9.72 -3.43 -3.36
C GLU A 192 -9.28 -1.96 -3.55
N VAL A 193 -8.01 -1.76 -3.89
CA VAL A 193 -7.40 -0.42 -3.96
C VAL A 193 -6.68 -0.28 -5.28
N THR A 194 -6.97 0.77 -6.03
CA THR A 194 -6.30 1.04 -7.31
C THR A 194 -5.25 2.14 -7.17
N TYR A 195 -4.03 1.84 -7.63
CA TYR A 195 -2.92 2.78 -7.73
C TYR A 195 -2.73 3.19 -9.19
N SER A 196 -2.78 4.50 -9.48
CA SER A 196 -2.60 5.06 -10.82
C SER A 196 -1.18 5.54 -11.03
N LYS A 197 -0.62 5.26 -12.21
CA LYS A 197 0.70 5.73 -12.63
C LYS A 197 0.72 7.25 -12.64
N GLN A 198 1.71 7.85 -11.98
CA GLN A 198 1.90 9.29 -12.04
C GLN A 198 2.54 9.64 -13.38
N ASN A 199 1.94 10.57 -14.12
CA ASN A 199 2.55 11.10 -15.35
C ASN A 199 3.78 11.92 -14.96
N GLU A 200 4.91 11.67 -15.62
CA GLU A 200 6.04 12.61 -15.60
C GLU A 200 5.55 13.90 -16.29
N GLY A 201 5.57 15.00 -15.55
CA GLY A 201 5.23 16.33 -16.10
C GLY A 201 6.32 16.88 -17.00
#